data_AF-A0A2A2RUA6-F1
#
_entry.id   AF-A0A2A2RUA6-F1
#
_cell.length_a   1.000
_cell.length_b   1.000
_cell.length_c   1.000
_cell.angle_alpha   90.00
_cell.angle_beta   90.00
_cell.angle_gamma   90.00
#
_symmetry.space_group_name_H-M   'P 1'
#
loop_
_entity.id
_entity.type
_entity.pdbx_description
1 polymer ?
#
loop_
_entity_poly.entity_id
_entity_poly.type
_entity_poly.pdbx_seq_one_letter_code
_entity_poly.pdbx_strand_id
1 'polypeptide(L)'
;MWQVGKGGVFYYRPGHETFPVFKQAENLRVVENAARYLAAQLPANATAAPPAKKAAAPAGRLALPHTENFTVAGRPAFLYLPPPEKRSSPQPWIFYGPTLSGYPDQAERWMHEQFTAAGIAVAGVDVGEAYGSPKSHVVFEALYRELTEKRGLGAKPCLFGRSRGGLWTSSWAIANPTRVAGLIGIYPVYDFRTFPGLARAAGAYELTPEQLGARSAEFNPIERIAVLAKAKVPVALIHGDVDKVVPLKENSAELVRRYQAEGAGDLVKLIVLEGQGHNMFEGFFRSQVLVDFAITKAKEGAKK
;
A
#
# COMPACT_ATOMS: atom_id res chain seq x y z
N MET A 1 30.96 -11.78 22.89
CA MET A 1 31.22 -10.92 21.71
C MET A 1 31.71 -11.80 20.58
N TRP A 2 31.11 -11.67 19.40
CA TRP A 2 31.50 -12.42 18.21
C TRP A 2 32.25 -11.48 17.27
N GLN A 3 33.30 -11.96 16.60
CA GLN A 3 33.98 -11.18 15.56
C GLN A 3 33.41 -11.58 14.20
N VAL A 4 32.88 -10.61 13.46
CA VAL A 4 32.31 -10.82 12.13
C VAL A 4 32.97 -9.85 11.16
N GLY A 5 33.83 -10.37 10.30
CA GLY A 5 34.65 -9.55 9.40
C GLY A 5 35.58 -8.63 10.18
N LYS A 6 35.44 -7.31 9.98
CA LYS A 6 36.24 -6.28 10.67
C LYS A 6 35.54 -5.69 11.93
N GLY A 7 34.39 -6.23 12.33
CA GLY A 7 33.57 -5.66 13.40
C GLY A 7 33.18 -6.66 14.50
N GLY A 8 32.89 -6.14 15.68
CA GLY A 8 32.36 -6.89 16.81
C GLY A 8 30.83 -6.93 16.82
N VAL A 9 30.27 -8.10 17.10
CA VAL A 9 28.84 -8.34 17.29
C VAL A 9 28.57 -8.70 18.75
N PHE A 10 27.73 -7.90 19.39
CA PHE A 10 27.13 -8.23 20.67
C PHE A 10 25.75 -8.84 20.43
N TYR A 11 25.57 -10.10 20.84
CA TYR A 11 24.28 -10.78 20.76
C TYR A 11 23.72 -10.93 22.17
N TYR A 12 22.47 -10.52 22.34
CA TYR A 12 21.76 -10.58 23.60
C TYR A 12 20.29 -10.82 23.35
N ARG A 13 19.72 -11.80 24.05
CA ARG A 13 18.32 -12.22 23.90
C ARG A 13 17.59 -12.03 25.23
N PRO A 14 17.09 -10.83 25.53
CA PRO A 14 16.50 -10.51 26.83
C PRO A 14 15.16 -11.20 27.10
N GLY A 15 14.49 -11.76 26.09
CA GLY A 15 13.23 -12.49 26.26
C GLY A 15 12.45 -12.68 24.96
N HIS A 16 11.20 -13.13 25.06
CA HIS A 16 10.27 -13.37 23.95
C HIS A 16 9.20 -12.27 23.89
N GLU A 17 8.61 -12.01 22.73
CA GLU A 17 7.60 -10.93 22.53
C GLU A 17 6.37 -11.05 23.45
N THR A 18 6.08 -12.27 23.92
CA THR A 18 5.00 -12.58 24.88
C THR A 18 5.20 -11.95 26.24
N PHE A 19 6.45 -11.71 26.66
CA PHE A 19 6.78 -11.05 27.92
C PHE A 19 7.75 -9.91 27.61
N PRO A 20 7.34 -8.63 27.69
CA PRO A 20 8.15 -7.50 27.23
C PRO A 20 9.29 -7.16 28.19
N VAL A 21 9.97 -8.17 28.74
CA VAL A 21 11.11 -8.04 29.65
C VAL A 21 12.23 -7.24 29.00
N PHE A 22 12.35 -7.21 27.67
CA PHE A 22 13.31 -6.36 26.95
C PHE A 22 13.13 -4.84 27.14
N LYS A 23 12.05 -4.39 27.78
CA LYS A 23 11.87 -2.99 28.22
C LYS A 23 12.33 -2.73 29.65
N GLN A 24 12.68 -3.75 30.42
CA GLN A 24 13.16 -3.61 31.79
C GLN A 24 14.51 -2.89 31.83
N ALA A 25 14.73 -2.13 32.90
CA ALA A 25 15.89 -1.25 33.04
C ALA A 25 17.22 -2.01 32.92
N GLU A 26 17.25 -3.23 33.46
CA GLU A 26 18.41 -4.12 33.46
C GLU A 26 18.78 -4.53 32.03
N ASN A 27 17.79 -4.89 31.22
CA ASN A 27 17.99 -5.32 29.83
C ASN A 27 18.40 -4.14 28.94
N LEU A 28 17.82 -2.96 29.16
CA LEU A 28 18.25 -1.73 28.51
C LEU A 28 19.68 -1.36 28.88
N ARG A 29 20.06 -1.54 30.16
CA ARG A 29 21.42 -1.27 30.64
C ARG A 29 22.45 -2.20 30.01
N VAL A 30 22.10 -3.46 29.77
CA VAL A 30 22.96 -4.41 29.03
C VAL A 30 23.21 -3.93 27.60
N VAL A 31 22.15 -3.48 26.91
CA VAL A 31 22.27 -2.95 25.54
C VAL A 31 23.09 -1.64 25.50
N GLU A 32 22.85 -0.73 26.45
CA GLU A 32 23.59 0.53 26.55
C GLU A 32 25.09 0.29 26.78
N ASN A 33 25.42 -0.59 27.72
CA ASN A 33 26.81 -0.93 28.03
C ASN A 33 27.50 -1.61 26.84
N ALA A 34 26.81 -2.50 26.14
CA ALA A 34 27.33 -3.12 24.93
C ALA A 34 27.62 -2.11 23.82
N ALA A 35 26.73 -1.13 23.62
CA ALA A 35 26.92 -0.07 22.64
C ALA A 35 28.14 0.80 22.99
N ARG A 36 28.28 1.23 24.26
CA ARG A 36 29.43 2.00 24.74
C ARG A 36 30.74 1.22 24.58
N TYR A 37 30.73 -0.07 24.95
CA TYR A 37 31.89 -0.94 24.85
C TYR A 37 32.34 -1.14 23.40
N LEU A 38 31.40 -1.42 22.48
CA LEU A 38 31.70 -1.56 21.06
C LEU A 38 32.18 -0.25 20.43
N ALA A 39 31.60 0.89 20.81
CA ALA A 39 32.05 2.20 20.34
C ALA A 39 33.50 2.48 20.76
N ALA A 40 33.89 2.10 21.98
CA ALA A 40 35.27 2.25 22.46
C ALA A 40 36.28 1.34 21.73
N GLN A 41 35.82 0.31 21.03
CA GLN A 41 36.68 -0.57 20.22
C GLN A 41 36.86 -0.08 18.78
N LEU A 42 36.17 0.98 18.37
CA LEU A 42 36.33 1.51 17.02
C LEU A 42 37.72 2.16 16.86
N PRO A 43 38.41 1.93 15.74
CA PRO A 43 39.66 2.64 15.46
C PRO A 43 39.40 4.15 15.36
N ALA A 44 40.38 4.98 15.74
CA ALA A 44 40.26 6.44 15.76
C ALA A 44 39.85 7.08 14.41
N ASN A 45 40.04 6.34 13.30
CA ASN A 45 39.70 6.77 11.95
C ASN A 45 38.36 6.16 11.45
N ALA A 46 37.56 5.56 12.32
CA ALA A 46 36.26 5.02 11.96
C ALA A 46 35.31 6.16 11.57
N THR A 47 34.93 6.22 10.29
CA THR A 47 33.90 7.12 9.80
C THR A 47 32.53 6.45 9.92
N ALA A 48 31.47 7.26 10.10
CA ALA A 48 30.10 6.74 10.06
C ALA A 48 29.88 5.99 8.74
N ALA A 49 29.22 4.83 8.82
CA ALA A 49 28.86 4.08 7.63
C ALA A 49 28.10 5.02 6.67
N PRO A 50 28.41 5.00 5.37
CA PRO A 50 27.66 5.80 4.40
C PRO A 50 26.17 5.46 4.51
N PRO A 51 25.28 6.44 4.23
CA PRO A 51 23.84 6.20 4.26
C PRO A 51 23.51 4.96 3.43
N ALA A 52 22.57 4.16 3.94
CA ALA A 52 22.16 2.92 3.30
C ALA A 52 21.96 3.14 1.79
N LYS A 53 22.67 2.34 0.97
CA LYS A 53 22.52 2.37 -0.48
C LYS A 53 21.02 2.31 -0.80
N LYS A 54 20.52 3.21 -1.66
CA LYS A 54 19.16 3.11 -2.23
C LYS A 54 18.95 1.66 -2.64
N ALA A 55 17.90 1.02 -2.14
CA ALA A 55 17.61 -0.35 -2.53
C ALA A 55 17.48 -0.38 -4.05
N ALA A 56 18.02 -1.39 -4.73
CA ALA A 56 17.72 -1.54 -6.15
C ALA A 56 16.22 -1.84 -6.29
N ALA A 57 15.58 -1.32 -7.35
CA ALA A 57 14.22 -1.74 -7.65
C ALA A 57 14.22 -3.26 -7.93
N PRO A 58 13.19 -4.02 -7.49
CA PRO A 58 13.03 -5.39 -7.93
C PRO A 58 12.96 -5.47 -9.46
N ALA A 59 13.53 -6.51 -10.04
CA ALA A 59 13.50 -6.72 -11.49
C ALA A 59 12.04 -6.73 -12.00
N GLY A 60 11.77 -5.99 -13.08
CA GLY A 60 10.44 -5.91 -13.71
C GLY A 60 9.54 -4.77 -13.21
N ARG A 61 9.84 -4.15 -12.04
CA ARG A 61 9.10 -2.97 -11.58
C ARG A 61 9.37 -1.76 -12.47
N LEU A 62 8.33 -0.98 -12.73
CA LEU A 62 8.42 0.29 -13.42
C LEU A 62 9.41 1.24 -12.72
N ALA A 63 10.29 1.85 -13.52
CA ALA A 63 11.18 2.91 -13.08
C ALA A 63 10.78 4.22 -13.76
N LEU A 64 10.66 5.27 -12.95
CA LEU A 64 10.38 6.64 -13.37
C LEU A 64 11.49 7.59 -12.90
N PRO A 65 11.64 8.77 -13.50
CA PRO A 65 12.48 9.84 -12.94
C PRO A 65 12.16 10.07 -11.45
N HIS A 66 13.18 10.37 -10.66
CA HIS A 66 13.05 10.63 -9.21
C HIS A 66 12.43 9.49 -8.37
N THR A 67 12.53 8.25 -8.85
CA THR A 67 12.18 7.07 -8.04
C THR A 67 13.15 6.90 -6.88
N GLU A 68 12.60 6.65 -5.70
CA GLU A 68 13.29 6.13 -4.53
C GLU A 68 12.80 4.73 -4.21
N ASN A 69 13.73 3.86 -3.87
CA ASN A 69 13.45 2.53 -3.34
C ASN A 69 14.07 2.45 -1.95
N PHE A 70 13.28 1.96 -1.00
CA PHE A 70 13.63 1.94 0.41
C PHE A 70 12.95 0.75 1.10
N THR A 71 13.18 0.62 2.40
CA THR A 71 12.60 -0.45 3.20
C THR A 71 11.72 0.13 4.29
N VAL A 72 10.54 -0.44 4.49
CA VAL A 72 9.61 -0.12 5.57
C VAL A 72 9.22 -1.40 6.27
N ALA A 73 9.38 -1.46 7.59
CA ALA A 73 9.10 -2.67 8.38
C ALA A 73 9.75 -3.95 7.79
N GLY A 74 10.99 -3.83 7.29
CA GLY A 74 11.72 -4.94 6.65
C GLY A 74 11.22 -5.32 5.25
N ARG A 75 10.28 -4.57 4.66
CA ARG A 75 9.69 -4.84 3.35
C ARG A 75 10.11 -3.82 2.29
N PRO A 76 10.34 -4.24 1.03
CA PRO A 76 10.61 -3.31 -0.07
C PRO A 76 9.46 -2.33 -0.29
N ALA A 77 9.80 -1.05 -0.38
CA ALA A 77 8.89 0.04 -0.71
C ALA A 77 9.47 0.90 -1.83
N PHE A 78 8.60 1.61 -2.55
CA PHE A 78 8.99 2.59 -3.54
C PHE A 78 8.25 3.91 -3.34
N LEU A 79 8.84 4.98 -3.86
CA LEU A 79 8.26 6.31 -3.92
C LEU A 79 8.66 6.96 -5.25
N TYR A 80 7.66 7.25 -6.09
CA TYR A 80 7.81 8.12 -7.26
C TYR A 80 7.55 9.55 -6.82
N LEU A 81 8.57 10.39 -6.83
CA LEU A 81 8.43 11.80 -6.53
C LEU A 81 8.15 12.61 -7.80
N PRO A 82 7.33 13.67 -7.71
CA PRO A 82 7.27 14.67 -8.77
C PRO A 82 8.65 15.28 -9.06
N PRO A 83 8.81 15.88 -10.26
CA PRO A 83 9.92 16.78 -10.55
C PRO A 83 10.06 17.85 -9.43
N PRO A 84 11.29 18.23 -9.03
CA PRO A 84 11.51 19.15 -7.91
C PRO A 84 10.66 20.43 -7.94
N GLU A 85 10.48 21.02 -9.12
CA GLU A 85 9.69 22.24 -9.36
C GLU A 85 8.17 22.06 -9.20
N LYS A 86 7.68 20.81 -9.13
CA LYS A 86 6.27 20.47 -8.89
C LYS A 86 6.00 19.96 -7.48
N ARG A 87 7.01 19.81 -6.63
CA ARG A 87 6.85 19.33 -5.25
C ARG A 87 6.19 20.39 -4.39
N SER A 88 5.41 19.95 -3.40
CA SER A 88 4.70 20.82 -2.47
C SER A 88 4.72 20.25 -1.05
N SER A 89 4.30 21.05 -0.07
CA SER A 89 4.20 20.64 1.33
C SER A 89 2.86 21.10 1.93
N PRO A 90 1.99 20.18 2.39
CA PRO A 90 2.14 18.72 2.30
C PRO A 90 2.16 18.20 0.86
N GLN A 91 2.98 17.19 0.58
CA GLN A 91 3.09 16.59 -0.75
C GLN A 91 1.86 15.69 -1.01
N PRO A 92 0.98 16.02 -1.99
CA PRO A 92 -0.13 15.15 -2.35
C PRO A 92 0.38 13.84 -2.93
N TRP A 93 -0.30 12.74 -2.64
CA TRP A 93 0.18 11.42 -3.01
C TRP A 93 -0.91 10.38 -3.22
N ILE A 94 -0.53 9.34 -3.96
CA ILE A 94 -1.29 8.13 -4.21
C ILE A 94 -0.66 6.97 -3.45
N PHE A 95 -1.47 6.21 -2.72
CA PHE A 95 -1.07 4.96 -2.09
C PHE A 95 -1.46 3.81 -3.02
N TYR A 96 -0.46 3.18 -3.62
CA TYR A 96 -0.58 2.17 -4.65
C TYR A 96 -0.57 0.73 -4.12
N GLY A 97 -1.41 -0.12 -4.72
CA GLY A 97 -1.38 -1.57 -4.57
C GLY A 97 -1.83 -2.28 -5.86
N PRO A 98 -1.30 -3.48 -6.16
CA PRO A 98 -0.40 -4.27 -5.32
C PRO A 98 1.06 -3.88 -5.54
N THR A 99 1.87 -3.81 -4.48
CA THR A 99 3.32 -3.59 -4.61
C THR A 99 4.04 -4.93 -4.48
N LEU A 100 4.21 -5.64 -5.60
CA LEU A 100 4.98 -6.89 -5.67
C LEU A 100 6.17 -6.70 -6.62
N SER A 101 6.99 -7.73 -6.85
CA SER A 101 8.24 -7.59 -7.62
C SER A 101 8.02 -6.95 -9.01
N GLY A 102 6.94 -7.31 -9.70
CA GLY A 102 6.60 -6.78 -11.02
C GLY A 102 5.68 -5.56 -11.05
N TYR A 103 5.25 -5.01 -9.90
CA TYR A 103 4.23 -3.96 -9.86
C TYR A 103 4.73 -2.68 -9.15
N PRO A 104 4.32 -1.48 -9.62
CA PRO A 104 3.62 -1.24 -10.89
C PRO A 104 4.48 -1.64 -12.11
N ASP A 105 3.84 -1.95 -13.24
CA ASP A 105 4.52 -2.40 -14.47
C ASP A 105 4.48 -1.33 -15.59
N GLN A 106 4.99 -1.68 -16.78
CA GLN A 106 5.07 -0.74 -17.92
C GLN A 106 3.71 -0.31 -18.46
N ALA A 107 2.63 -1.08 -18.27
CA ALA A 107 1.31 -0.69 -18.74
C ALA A 107 0.80 0.54 -17.97
N GLU A 108 1.16 0.66 -16.69
CA GLU A 108 0.81 1.79 -15.82
C GLU A 108 1.74 3.00 -15.99
N ARG A 109 2.76 2.93 -16.88
CA ARG A 109 3.72 4.03 -17.09
C ARG A 109 3.04 5.37 -17.34
N TRP A 110 2.13 5.41 -18.31
CA TRP A 110 1.50 6.65 -18.75
C TRP A 110 0.78 7.34 -17.58
N MET A 111 -0.03 6.61 -16.80
CA MET A 111 -0.76 7.21 -15.68
C MET A 111 0.16 7.68 -14.56
N HIS A 112 1.22 6.94 -14.23
CA HIS A 112 2.18 7.39 -13.23
C HIS A 112 2.98 8.62 -13.68
N GLU A 113 3.29 8.74 -14.97
CA GLU A 113 3.87 9.96 -15.55
C GLU A 113 2.90 11.14 -15.46
N GLN A 114 1.60 10.93 -15.71
CA GLN A 114 0.58 11.97 -15.51
C GLN A 114 0.50 12.42 -14.03
N PHE A 115 0.52 11.47 -13.09
CA PHE A 115 0.49 11.78 -11.65
C PHE A 115 1.68 12.64 -11.22
N THR A 116 2.89 12.20 -11.56
CA THR A 116 4.12 12.91 -11.19
C THR A 116 4.25 14.26 -11.87
N ALA A 117 3.87 14.39 -13.15
CA ALA A 117 3.81 15.68 -13.85
C ALA A 117 2.81 16.66 -13.23
N ALA A 118 1.70 16.15 -12.67
CA ALA A 118 0.69 16.93 -11.97
C ALA A 118 1.06 17.30 -10.52
N GLY A 119 2.28 16.94 -10.08
CA GLY A 119 2.77 17.22 -8.73
C GLY A 119 2.33 16.19 -7.69
N ILE A 120 1.90 14.99 -8.09
CA ILE A 120 1.43 13.92 -7.19
C ILE A 120 2.52 12.85 -7.02
N ALA A 121 2.89 12.55 -5.78
CA ALA A 121 3.77 11.43 -5.49
C ALA A 121 3.01 10.10 -5.54
N VAL A 122 3.69 8.99 -5.79
CA VAL A 122 3.07 7.66 -5.74
C VAL A 122 3.94 6.74 -4.92
N ALA A 123 3.36 6.04 -3.94
CA ALA A 123 4.12 5.16 -3.07
C ALA A 123 3.39 3.85 -2.82
N GLY A 124 4.16 2.80 -2.58
CA GLY A 124 3.65 1.49 -2.25
C GLY A 124 4.69 0.65 -1.50
N VAL A 125 4.22 -0.36 -0.76
CA VAL A 125 5.07 -1.27 0.01
C VAL A 125 4.61 -2.70 -0.17
N ASP A 126 5.58 -3.60 -0.29
CA ASP A 126 5.35 -5.03 -0.43
C ASP A 126 4.83 -5.63 0.88
N VAL A 127 3.60 -6.13 0.84
CA VAL A 127 2.96 -6.85 1.95
C VAL A 127 2.70 -8.32 1.60
N GLY A 128 3.28 -8.81 0.51
CA GLY A 128 3.06 -10.13 -0.04
C GLY A 128 1.63 -10.35 -0.58
N GLU A 129 1.33 -11.61 -0.83
CA GLU A 129 0.00 -12.09 -1.20
C GLU A 129 -0.96 -12.05 0.00
N ALA A 130 -1.26 -10.84 0.48
CA ALA A 130 -2.06 -10.62 1.69
C ALA A 130 -3.57 -10.69 1.44
N TYR A 131 -4.02 -10.53 0.19
CA TYR A 131 -5.43 -10.64 -0.22
C TYR A 131 -6.43 -9.81 0.62
N GLY A 132 -6.00 -8.67 1.18
CA GLY A 132 -6.83 -7.82 2.05
C GLY A 132 -6.83 -8.21 3.53
N SER A 133 -5.98 -9.15 3.96
CA SER A 133 -5.84 -9.54 5.36
C SER A 133 -5.38 -8.37 6.24
N PRO A 134 -6.01 -8.15 7.42
CA PRO A 134 -5.58 -7.12 8.38
C PRO A 134 -4.12 -7.24 8.82
N LYS A 135 -3.48 -8.40 8.68
CA LYS A 135 -2.04 -8.55 8.96
C LYS A 135 -1.16 -7.64 8.10
N SER A 136 -1.58 -7.36 6.86
CA SER A 136 -0.87 -6.42 6.00
C SER A 136 -0.94 -4.96 6.49
N HIS A 137 -1.93 -4.63 7.33
CA HIS A 137 -2.16 -3.26 7.78
C HIS A 137 -0.98 -2.75 8.61
N VAL A 138 -0.27 -3.60 9.36
CA VAL A 138 0.90 -3.15 10.13
C VAL A 138 2.00 -2.56 9.23
N VAL A 139 2.20 -3.13 8.04
CA VAL A 139 3.20 -2.66 7.08
C VAL A 139 2.68 -1.44 6.32
N PHE A 140 1.39 -1.42 5.96
CA PHE A 140 0.77 -0.23 5.36
C PHE A 140 0.74 0.97 6.31
N GLU A 141 0.45 0.77 7.59
CA GLU A 141 0.55 1.81 8.61
C GLU A 141 1.98 2.30 8.78
N ALA A 142 2.97 1.40 8.74
CA ALA A 142 4.37 1.80 8.79
C ALA A 142 4.77 2.66 7.57
N LEU A 143 4.27 2.33 6.37
CA LEU A 143 4.50 3.16 5.18
C LEU A 143 3.80 4.51 5.33
N TYR A 144 2.53 4.51 5.71
CA TYR A 144 1.74 5.72 5.90
C TYR A 144 2.46 6.69 6.86
N ARG A 145 2.87 6.22 8.06
CA ARG A 145 3.58 7.05 9.04
C ARG A 145 4.93 7.55 8.53
N GLU A 146 5.72 6.68 7.89
CA GLU A 146 6.99 7.09 7.28
C GLU A 146 6.79 8.24 6.29
N LEU A 147 5.78 8.14 5.44
CA LEU A 147 5.49 9.14 4.42
C LEU A 147 4.91 10.43 5.00
N THR A 148 3.92 10.35 5.89
CA THR A 148 3.21 11.53 6.39
C THR A 148 3.94 12.25 7.52
N GLU A 149 4.59 11.52 8.43
CA GLU A 149 5.22 12.10 9.62
C GLU A 149 6.67 12.52 9.37
N LYS A 150 7.40 11.79 8.51
CA LYS A 150 8.84 12.05 8.28
C LYS A 150 9.16 12.65 6.92
N ARG A 151 8.34 12.39 5.90
CA ARG A 151 8.61 12.82 4.52
C ARG A 151 7.65 13.91 4.03
N GLY A 152 6.75 14.40 4.88
CA GLY A 152 5.90 15.55 4.60
C GLY A 152 4.81 15.29 3.56
N LEU A 153 4.41 14.03 3.34
CA LEU A 153 3.27 13.71 2.49
C LEU A 153 1.95 14.04 3.20
N GLY A 154 0.92 14.40 2.42
CA GLY A 154 -0.40 14.76 2.93
C GLY A 154 -1.08 13.64 3.73
N ALA A 155 -1.90 14.00 4.72
CA ALA A 155 -2.50 13.02 5.63
C ALA A 155 -3.58 12.12 4.99
N LYS A 156 -4.13 12.49 3.83
CA LYS A 156 -5.18 11.71 3.16
C LYS A 156 -4.77 11.35 1.72
N PRO A 157 -4.07 10.23 1.48
CA PRO A 157 -3.81 9.77 0.12
C PRO A 157 -5.09 9.50 -0.68
N CYS A 158 -4.97 9.56 -2.00
CA CYS A 158 -5.87 8.81 -2.88
C CYS A 158 -5.33 7.38 -3.01
N LEU A 159 -6.15 6.36 -2.77
CA LEU A 159 -5.71 4.97 -2.91
C LEU A 159 -5.86 4.49 -4.35
N PHE A 160 -4.95 3.65 -4.83
CA PHE A 160 -5.03 3.04 -6.15
C PHE A 160 -4.84 1.52 -6.07
N GLY A 161 -5.89 0.76 -6.38
CA GLY A 161 -5.85 -0.69 -6.48
C GLY A 161 -5.99 -1.21 -7.92
N ARG A 162 -4.98 -1.91 -8.44
CA ARG A 162 -5.09 -2.68 -9.69
C ARG A 162 -5.38 -4.15 -9.41
N SER A 163 -6.37 -4.74 -10.09
CA SER A 163 -6.71 -6.17 -9.95
C SER A 163 -6.82 -6.54 -8.47
N ARG A 164 -6.12 -7.59 -8.05
CA ARG A 164 -6.05 -8.03 -6.66
C ARG A 164 -5.77 -6.86 -5.71
N GLY A 165 -4.90 -5.92 -6.05
CA GLY A 165 -4.56 -4.72 -5.26
C GLY A 165 -5.75 -3.93 -4.72
N GLY A 166 -6.93 -4.04 -5.34
CA GLY A 166 -8.20 -3.56 -4.77
C GLY A 166 -8.47 -4.10 -3.36
N LEU A 167 -8.22 -5.37 -3.07
CA LEU A 167 -8.41 -5.98 -1.75
C LEU A 167 -7.49 -5.33 -0.70
N TRP A 168 -6.25 -5.04 -1.09
CA TRP A 168 -5.24 -4.46 -0.21
C TRP A 168 -5.62 -3.04 0.18
N THR A 169 -5.87 -2.19 -0.83
CA THR A 169 -6.15 -0.78 -0.61
C THR A 169 -7.52 -0.57 0.05
N SER A 170 -8.56 -1.27 -0.39
CA SER A 170 -9.90 -1.16 0.22
C SER A 170 -9.93 -1.68 1.66
N SER A 171 -9.27 -2.80 1.97
CA SER A 171 -9.21 -3.31 3.35
C SER A 171 -8.55 -2.30 4.30
N TRP A 172 -7.45 -1.69 3.89
CA TRP A 172 -6.80 -0.63 4.69
C TRP A 172 -7.66 0.62 4.79
N ALA A 173 -8.33 1.02 3.70
CA ALA A 173 -9.26 2.16 3.69
C ALA A 173 -10.40 1.95 4.69
N ILE A 174 -10.99 0.76 4.71
CA ILE A 174 -12.10 0.42 5.60
C ILE A 174 -11.65 0.48 7.07
N ALA A 175 -10.41 0.13 7.36
CA ALA A 175 -9.83 0.28 8.70
C ALA A 175 -9.49 1.75 9.04
N ASN A 176 -9.27 2.60 8.04
CA ASN A 176 -8.81 3.99 8.18
C ASN A 176 -9.64 5.00 7.36
N PRO A 177 -10.98 5.02 7.48
CA PRO A 177 -11.84 5.74 6.52
C PRO A 177 -11.63 7.26 6.54
N THR A 178 -11.17 7.83 7.66
CA THR A 178 -10.91 9.27 7.79
C THR A 178 -9.55 9.70 7.23
N ARG A 179 -8.70 8.75 6.84
CA ARG A 179 -7.35 8.98 6.29
C ARG A 179 -7.29 8.78 4.77
N VAL A 180 -8.44 8.79 4.09
CA VAL A 180 -8.52 8.54 2.65
C VAL A 180 -9.24 9.69 1.97
N ALA A 181 -8.66 10.24 0.91
CA ALA A 181 -9.28 11.31 0.12
C ALA A 181 -10.10 10.78 -1.07
N GLY A 182 -9.83 9.56 -1.50
CA GLY A 182 -10.59 8.87 -2.53
C GLY A 182 -9.93 7.54 -2.91
N LEU A 183 -10.62 6.74 -3.70
CA LEU A 183 -10.12 5.46 -4.19
C LEU A 183 -10.27 5.39 -5.72
N ILE A 184 -9.20 4.98 -6.40
CA ILE A 184 -9.26 4.57 -7.80
C ILE A 184 -8.95 3.09 -7.97
N GLY A 185 -9.49 2.47 -9.02
CA GLY A 185 -9.14 1.10 -9.34
C GLY A 185 -9.27 0.74 -10.82
N ILE A 186 -8.41 -0.18 -11.25
CA ILE A 186 -8.44 -0.81 -12.57
C ILE A 186 -8.78 -2.28 -12.34
N TYR A 187 -9.92 -2.72 -12.90
CA TYR A 187 -10.57 -4.02 -12.69
C TYR A 187 -10.34 -4.59 -11.27
N PRO A 188 -10.60 -3.79 -10.22
CA PRO A 188 -10.16 -4.13 -8.87
C PRO A 188 -10.97 -5.30 -8.31
N VAL A 189 -10.29 -6.15 -7.56
CA VAL A 189 -10.90 -7.18 -6.74
C VAL A 189 -11.32 -6.54 -5.42
N TYR A 190 -12.58 -6.73 -5.05
CA TYR A 190 -13.12 -6.37 -3.73
C TYR A 190 -13.70 -7.57 -3.00
N ASP A 191 -14.03 -8.64 -3.72
CA ASP A 191 -14.56 -9.87 -3.16
C ASP A 191 -13.53 -11.00 -3.22
N PHE A 192 -12.90 -11.33 -2.09
CA PHE A 192 -11.91 -12.41 -2.04
C PHE A 192 -12.48 -13.80 -2.39
N ARG A 193 -13.81 -13.96 -2.36
CA ARG A 193 -14.50 -15.22 -2.69
C ARG A 193 -14.46 -15.47 -4.19
N THR A 194 -14.47 -14.40 -4.99
CA THR A 194 -14.37 -14.48 -6.46
C THR A 194 -12.93 -14.63 -6.91
N PHE A 195 -12.04 -13.78 -6.40
CA PHE A 195 -10.61 -13.86 -6.63
C PHE A 195 -9.88 -13.45 -5.34
N PRO A 196 -8.87 -14.20 -4.87
CA PRO A 196 -8.30 -15.40 -5.48
C PRO A 196 -9.11 -16.68 -5.19
N GLY A 197 -10.22 -16.57 -4.45
CA GLY A 197 -10.99 -17.67 -3.89
C GLY A 197 -10.54 -18.03 -2.47
N LEU A 198 -11.47 -18.59 -1.67
CA LEU A 198 -11.24 -18.88 -0.25
C LEU A 198 -10.01 -19.78 -0.03
N ALA A 199 -9.81 -20.81 -0.85
CA ALA A 199 -8.69 -21.74 -0.74
C ALA A 199 -7.32 -21.04 -0.79
N ARG A 200 -7.19 -20.00 -1.64
CA ARG A 200 -5.94 -19.24 -1.77
C ARG A 200 -5.83 -18.12 -0.74
N ALA A 201 -6.96 -17.49 -0.39
CA ALA A 201 -6.97 -16.37 0.54
C ALA A 201 -6.73 -16.81 2.00
N ALA A 202 -7.27 -17.95 2.43
CA ALA A 202 -7.39 -18.33 3.83
C ALA A 202 -6.07 -18.32 4.61
N GLY A 203 -4.98 -18.77 4.00
CA GLY A 203 -3.65 -18.76 4.62
C GLY A 203 -3.17 -17.35 5.01
N ALA A 204 -3.49 -16.32 4.23
CA ALA A 204 -3.15 -14.93 4.56
C ALA A 204 -3.92 -14.40 5.78
N TYR A 205 -5.05 -15.02 6.11
CA TYR A 205 -5.87 -14.72 7.28
C TYR A 205 -5.58 -15.64 8.48
N GLU A 206 -4.70 -16.65 8.31
CA GLU A 206 -4.45 -17.73 9.29
C GLU A 206 -5.72 -18.50 9.67
N LEU A 207 -6.57 -18.74 8.67
CA LEU A 207 -7.82 -19.48 8.81
C LEU A 207 -7.87 -20.63 7.81
N THR A 208 -8.79 -21.56 8.02
CA THR A 208 -9.21 -22.47 6.94
C THR A 208 -10.15 -21.75 5.95
N PRO A 209 -10.32 -22.26 4.72
CA PRO A 209 -11.28 -21.70 3.76
C PRO A 209 -12.71 -21.59 4.32
N GLU A 210 -13.15 -22.58 5.09
CA GLU A 210 -14.48 -22.62 5.71
C GLU A 210 -14.61 -21.53 6.76
N GLN A 211 -13.58 -21.37 7.61
CA GLN A 211 -13.55 -20.32 8.63
C GLN A 211 -13.51 -18.92 8.02
N LEU A 212 -12.71 -18.70 6.97
CA LEU A 212 -12.67 -17.42 6.26
C LEU A 212 -14.02 -17.13 5.60
N GLY A 213 -14.63 -18.14 4.96
CA GLY A 213 -15.95 -18.04 4.35
C GLY A 213 -17.02 -17.62 5.36
N ALA A 214 -17.07 -18.29 6.51
CA ALA A 214 -18.00 -17.98 7.61
C ALA A 214 -17.79 -16.56 8.18
N ARG A 215 -16.57 -16.02 8.10
CA ARG A 215 -16.20 -14.68 8.58
C ARG A 215 -16.12 -13.64 7.44
N SER A 216 -16.77 -13.89 6.30
CA SER A 216 -16.77 -12.94 5.18
C SER A 216 -17.28 -11.55 5.57
N ALA A 217 -18.30 -11.45 6.41
CA ALA A 217 -18.80 -10.16 6.89
C ALA A 217 -17.77 -9.36 7.70
N GLU A 218 -16.82 -10.04 8.35
CA GLU A 218 -15.76 -9.43 9.14
C GLU A 218 -14.55 -9.02 8.29
N PHE A 219 -14.24 -9.78 7.24
CA PHE A 219 -12.96 -9.65 6.53
C PHE A 219 -13.05 -9.26 5.07
N ASN A 220 -14.15 -9.58 4.39
CA ASN A 220 -14.26 -9.38 2.96
C ASN A 220 -14.50 -7.90 2.66
N PRO A 221 -13.62 -7.21 1.91
CA PRO A 221 -13.76 -5.78 1.68
C PRO A 221 -15.11 -5.40 1.07
N ILE A 222 -15.66 -6.21 0.15
CA ILE A 222 -16.97 -5.94 -0.44
C ILE A 222 -18.09 -5.99 0.62
N GLU A 223 -17.99 -6.88 1.61
CA GLU A 223 -18.98 -7.00 2.68
C GLU A 223 -18.98 -5.77 3.61
N ARG A 224 -17.85 -5.07 3.66
CA ARG A 224 -17.60 -3.95 4.59
C ARG A 224 -17.52 -2.59 3.92
N ILE A 225 -17.71 -2.52 2.60
CA ILE A 225 -17.48 -1.30 1.83
C ILE A 225 -18.41 -0.14 2.21
N ALA A 226 -19.55 -0.43 2.83
CA ALA A 226 -20.46 0.57 3.40
C ALA A 226 -19.78 1.51 4.42
N VAL A 227 -18.69 1.07 5.07
CA VAL A 227 -17.87 1.93 5.94
C VAL A 227 -17.33 3.14 5.17
N LEU A 228 -16.86 2.93 3.94
CA LEU A 228 -16.35 4.01 3.09
C LEU A 228 -17.46 4.91 2.56
N ALA A 229 -18.61 4.33 2.21
CA ALA A 229 -19.79 5.08 1.78
C ALA A 229 -20.29 6.03 2.89
N LYS A 230 -20.39 5.54 4.13
CA LYS A 230 -20.77 6.34 5.31
C LYS A 230 -19.75 7.44 5.62
N ALA A 231 -18.48 7.15 5.41
CA ALA A 231 -17.40 8.14 5.51
C ALA A 231 -17.30 9.10 4.31
N LYS A 232 -18.20 8.97 3.32
CA LYS A 232 -18.26 9.80 2.11
C LYS A 232 -16.95 9.79 1.32
N VAL A 233 -16.26 8.66 1.28
CA VAL A 233 -15.04 8.49 0.47
C VAL A 233 -15.45 8.35 -1.00
N PRO A 234 -14.99 9.23 -1.91
CA PRO A 234 -15.33 9.15 -3.32
C PRO A 234 -14.51 8.06 -4.03
N VAL A 235 -15.11 7.41 -5.03
CA VAL A 235 -14.52 6.26 -5.74
C VAL A 235 -14.61 6.43 -7.26
N ALA A 236 -13.56 6.10 -7.99
CA ALA A 236 -13.59 5.98 -9.46
C ALA A 236 -12.99 4.65 -9.92
N LEU A 237 -13.72 3.88 -10.72
CA LEU A 237 -13.35 2.54 -11.14
C LEU A 237 -13.39 2.44 -12.67
N ILE A 238 -12.47 1.68 -13.25
CA ILE A 238 -12.55 1.25 -14.65
C ILE A 238 -12.51 -0.27 -14.71
N HIS A 239 -13.44 -0.89 -15.44
CA HIS A 239 -13.62 -2.34 -15.43
C HIS A 239 -14.19 -2.83 -16.77
N GLY A 240 -13.74 -3.99 -17.24
CA GLY A 240 -14.31 -4.65 -18.41
C GLY A 240 -15.64 -5.35 -18.09
N ASP A 241 -16.57 -5.39 -19.03
CA ASP A 241 -17.88 -6.04 -18.86
C ASP A 241 -17.85 -7.57 -18.99
N VAL A 242 -16.82 -8.12 -19.66
CA VAL A 242 -16.63 -9.57 -19.86
C VAL A 242 -15.45 -10.12 -19.07
N ASP A 243 -15.05 -9.46 -17.98
CA ASP A 243 -14.01 -9.94 -17.07
C ASP A 243 -14.45 -11.23 -16.36
N LYS A 244 -13.78 -12.35 -16.70
CA LYS A 244 -14.02 -13.68 -16.11
C LYS A 244 -13.09 -14.01 -14.94
N VAL A 245 -12.04 -13.22 -14.71
CA VAL A 245 -11.09 -13.43 -13.61
C VAL A 245 -11.56 -12.66 -12.38
N VAL A 246 -11.98 -11.42 -12.59
CA VAL A 246 -12.55 -10.53 -11.59
C VAL A 246 -13.93 -10.10 -12.10
N PRO A 247 -14.98 -10.88 -11.85
CA PRO A 247 -16.31 -10.56 -12.35
C PRO A 247 -16.77 -9.17 -11.94
N LEU A 248 -17.16 -8.34 -12.93
CA LEU A 248 -17.65 -6.98 -12.73
C LEU A 248 -18.79 -6.93 -11.70
N LYS A 249 -19.75 -7.85 -11.84
CA LYS A 249 -20.98 -7.91 -11.04
C LYS A 249 -20.66 -8.02 -9.55
N GLU A 250 -19.83 -8.98 -9.16
CA GLU A 250 -19.49 -9.26 -7.76
C GLU A 250 -18.45 -8.29 -7.18
N ASN A 251 -17.78 -7.48 -8.01
CA ASN A 251 -16.73 -6.56 -7.58
C ASN A 251 -17.15 -5.09 -7.76
N SER A 252 -16.83 -4.48 -8.90
CA SER A 252 -17.02 -3.03 -9.07
C SER A 252 -18.48 -2.61 -9.15
N ALA A 253 -19.36 -3.42 -9.75
CA ALA A 253 -20.79 -3.14 -9.77
C ALA A 253 -21.44 -3.36 -8.38
N GLU A 254 -20.99 -4.38 -7.63
CA GLU A 254 -21.46 -4.58 -6.26
C GLU A 254 -21.03 -3.43 -5.33
N LEU A 255 -19.83 -2.85 -5.53
CA LEU A 255 -19.42 -1.65 -4.81
C LEU A 255 -20.38 -0.49 -5.09
N VAL A 256 -20.71 -0.24 -6.36
CA VAL A 256 -21.68 0.80 -6.75
C VAL A 256 -23.02 0.55 -6.06
N ARG A 257 -23.55 -0.68 -6.12
CA ARG A 257 -24.83 -1.04 -5.50
C ARG A 257 -24.82 -0.79 -3.98
N ARG A 258 -23.73 -1.13 -3.29
CA ARG A 258 -23.60 -0.90 -1.84
C ARG A 258 -23.47 0.58 -1.48
N TYR A 259 -22.79 1.38 -2.30
CA TYR A 259 -22.78 2.84 -2.13
C TYR A 259 -24.16 3.45 -2.35
N GLN A 260 -24.90 2.99 -3.36
CA GLN A 260 -26.28 3.43 -3.61
C GLN A 260 -27.20 3.11 -2.43
N ALA A 261 -27.09 1.90 -1.86
CA ALA A 261 -27.86 1.49 -0.68
C ALA A 261 -27.60 2.37 0.56
N GLU A 262 -26.43 2.99 0.64
CA GLU A 262 -26.03 3.92 1.71
C GLU A 262 -26.27 5.40 1.34
N GLY A 263 -27.01 5.68 0.26
CA GLY A 263 -27.30 7.04 -0.20
C GLY A 263 -26.04 7.81 -0.63
N ALA A 264 -25.01 7.09 -1.09
CA ALA A 264 -23.72 7.61 -1.51
C ALA A 264 -23.38 7.25 -2.97
N GLY A 265 -24.37 6.84 -3.76
CA GLY A 265 -24.19 6.40 -5.16
C GLY A 265 -23.47 7.44 -6.02
N ASP A 266 -23.79 8.72 -5.86
CA ASP A 266 -23.19 9.83 -6.62
C ASP A 266 -21.70 10.05 -6.35
N LEU A 267 -21.15 9.42 -5.30
CA LEU A 267 -19.73 9.44 -5.00
C LEU A 267 -18.93 8.39 -5.79
N VAL A 268 -19.60 7.51 -6.53
CA VAL A 268 -18.95 6.44 -7.30
C VAL A 268 -19.08 6.69 -8.79
N LYS A 269 -17.93 6.74 -9.46
CA LYS A 269 -17.85 6.74 -10.92
C LYS A 269 -17.37 5.37 -11.39
N LEU A 270 -18.19 4.65 -12.15
CA LEU A 270 -17.80 3.38 -12.78
C LEU A 270 -17.73 3.56 -14.30
N ILE A 271 -16.55 3.33 -14.87
CA ILE A 271 -16.29 3.30 -16.30
C ILE A 271 -16.27 1.84 -16.74
N VAL A 272 -17.26 1.43 -17.53
CA VAL A 272 -17.32 0.06 -18.07
C VAL A 272 -16.76 0.06 -19.49
N LEU A 273 -15.78 -0.78 -19.77
CA LEU A 273 -15.21 -0.97 -21.10
C LEU A 273 -15.86 -2.20 -21.76
N GLU A 274 -16.63 -1.95 -22.81
CA GLU A 274 -17.36 -2.99 -23.55
C GLU A 274 -16.42 -3.95 -24.26
N GLY A 275 -16.72 -5.25 -24.17
CA GLY A 275 -15.96 -6.34 -24.78
C GLY A 275 -14.59 -6.59 -24.14
N GLN A 276 -14.25 -5.93 -23.03
CA GLN A 276 -12.97 -6.10 -22.35
C GLN A 276 -13.06 -7.05 -21.17
N GLY A 277 -12.04 -7.90 -21.01
CA GLY A 277 -11.89 -8.80 -19.87
C GLY A 277 -10.73 -8.39 -18.96
N HIS A 278 -10.18 -9.35 -18.19
CA HIS A 278 -8.97 -9.15 -17.39
C HIS A 278 -7.69 -9.17 -18.24
N ASN A 279 -7.58 -8.21 -19.15
CA ASN A 279 -6.51 -8.16 -20.13
C ASN A 279 -5.70 -6.87 -20.00
N MET A 280 -4.71 -6.72 -20.87
CA MET A 280 -3.81 -5.56 -20.89
C MET A 280 -4.23 -4.51 -21.92
N PHE A 281 -5.52 -4.40 -22.24
CA PHE A 281 -6.03 -3.37 -23.14
C PHE A 281 -5.62 -1.98 -22.63
N GLU A 282 -4.99 -1.19 -23.50
CA GLU A 282 -4.37 0.07 -23.10
C GLU A 282 -5.36 1.08 -22.48
N GLY A 283 -6.64 1.01 -22.86
CA GLY A 283 -7.69 1.89 -22.35
C GLY A 283 -7.91 1.79 -20.84
N PHE A 284 -7.55 0.66 -20.23
CA PHE A 284 -7.55 0.52 -18.77
C PHE A 284 -6.54 1.44 -18.09
N PHE A 285 -5.36 1.61 -18.69
CA PHE A 285 -4.23 2.32 -18.11
C PHE A 285 -4.11 3.77 -18.62
N ARG A 286 -4.77 4.09 -19.74
CA ARG A 286 -4.77 5.41 -20.39
C ARG A 286 -6.07 6.20 -20.17
N SER A 287 -6.79 5.90 -19.10
CA SER A 287 -8.03 6.60 -18.74
C SER A 287 -7.74 7.97 -18.12
N GLN A 288 -7.87 9.04 -18.90
CA GLN A 288 -7.74 10.42 -18.41
C GLN A 288 -8.72 10.70 -17.26
N VAL A 289 -9.94 10.16 -17.36
CA VAL A 289 -10.97 10.34 -16.33
C VAL A 289 -10.53 9.78 -14.98
N LEU A 290 -9.90 8.60 -14.96
CA LEU A 290 -9.40 7.99 -13.73
C LEU A 290 -8.21 8.79 -13.17
N VAL A 291 -7.34 9.28 -14.06
CA VAL A 291 -6.18 10.09 -13.70
C VAL A 291 -6.59 11.42 -13.07
N ASP A 292 -7.50 12.15 -13.71
CA ASP A 292 -8.00 13.45 -13.23
C ASP A 292 -8.68 13.33 -11.87
N PHE A 293 -9.45 12.27 -11.69
CA PHE A 293 -10.07 11.97 -10.40
C PHE A 293 -8.99 11.77 -9.32
N ALA A 294 -8.00 10.92 -9.57
CA ALA A 294 -6.93 10.64 -8.61
C ALA A 294 -6.10 11.88 -8.27
N ILE A 295 -5.74 12.70 -9.27
CA ILE A 295 -5.04 13.97 -9.06
C ILE A 295 -5.87 14.91 -8.19
N THR A 296 -7.16 15.04 -8.47
CA THR A 296 -8.07 15.90 -7.71
C THR A 296 -8.13 15.46 -6.26
N LYS A 297 -8.37 14.17 -6.00
CA LYS A 297 -8.47 13.62 -4.64
C LYS A 297 -7.15 13.67 -3.89
N ALA A 298 -6.02 13.35 -4.53
CA ALA A 298 -4.72 13.48 -3.89
C ALA A 298 -4.41 14.93 -3.49
N LYS A 299 -4.75 15.92 -4.33
CA LYS A 299 -4.59 17.36 -3.99
C LYS A 299 -5.51 17.79 -2.86
N GLU A 300 -6.78 17.40 -2.89
CA GLU A 300 -7.74 17.68 -1.82
C GLU A 300 -7.26 17.10 -0.48
N GLY A 301 -6.74 15.87 -0.49
CA GLY A 301 -6.26 15.19 0.71
C GLY A 301 -4.96 15.72 1.31
N ALA A 302 -4.24 16.57 0.58
CA ALA A 302 -3.07 17.29 1.07
C ALA A 302 -3.40 18.68 1.64
N LYS A 303 -4.62 19.19 1.42
CA LYS A 303 -5.07 20.45 2.04
C LYS A 303 -5.23 20.24 3.55
N LYS A 304 -4.80 21.24 4.33
CA LYS A 304 -4.94 21.27 5.79
C LYS A 304 -6.41 21.37 6.19
#